data_AF-A0AAU8RLZ4-F1
#
_entry.id   AF-A0AAU8RLZ4-F1
#
_cell.length_a   1.000
_cell.length_b   1.000
_cell.length_c   1.000
_cell.angle_alpha   90.00
_cell.angle_beta   90.00
_cell.angle_gamma   90.00
#
_symmetry.space_group_name_H-M   'P 1'
#
loop_
_entity.id
_entity.type
_entity.pdbx_description
1 polymer ?
#
loop_
_entity_poly.entity_id
_entity_poly.type
_entity_poly.pdbx_seq_one_letter_code
_entity_poly.pdbx_strand_id
1 'polypeptide(L)'
;MKKILGIALLYTVGMYHVHAQPTNTANFVPESYVLSETYYGDVNKDGEEDCILIIKGTDEKNVVINRFDQEVDRNRRGIIVLLKNNGSYEVADKNYDCFYSENEDGGVYYAPELWIEVERSNLIIHFAHGRYGYWRYIFRFQESEFKLIGYDASSNHGPIIDRETSINFLTKKKLTRVNTNQDSEGGDEIFEETWVKFEQDRLFKLSEIEHFEDFDMGLEY
;
A
#
# COMPACT_ATOMS: atom_id res chain seq x y z
N MET A 1 -24.00 -24.43 69.63
CA MET A 1 -23.19 -23.87 68.52
C MET A 1 -22.88 -24.98 67.52
N LYS A 2 -23.66 -25.10 66.44
CA LYS A 2 -23.47 -26.10 65.38
C LYS A 2 -22.53 -25.53 64.32
N LYS A 3 -21.40 -26.17 64.06
CA LYS A 3 -20.51 -25.86 62.93
C LYS A 3 -21.10 -26.53 61.67
N ILE A 4 -21.40 -25.75 60.65
CA ILE A 4 -21.74 -26.27 59.32
C ILE A 4 -20.51 -26.07 58.44
N LEU A 5 -19.98 -27.19 57.96
CA LEU A 5 -18.90 -27.31 57.00
C LEU A 5 -19.52 -27.14 55.60
N GLY A 6 -19.20 -26.06 54.90
CA GLY A 6 -19.63 -25.85 53.51
C GLY A 6 -18.48 -26.13 52.54
N ILE A 7 -18.60 -27.20 51.76
CA ILE A 7 -17.79 -27.50 50.58
C ILE A 7 -18.64 -27.14 49.35
N ALA A 8 -18.07 -26.40 48.39
CA ALA A 8 -18.41 -26.39 46.96
C ALA A 8 -17.80 -25.13 46.32
N LEU A 9 -17.30 -25.09 45.09
CA LEU A 9 -16.93 -26.05 44.05
C LEU A 9 -16.18 -25.16 43.03
N LEU A 10 -14.88 -25.37 42.80
CA LEU A 10 -14.14 -24.57 41.80
C LEU A 10 -14.49 -25.09 40.39
N TYR A 11 -15.20 -24.30 39.60
CA TYR A 11 -15.31 -24.52 38.16
C TYR A 11 -14.06 -23.95 37.48
N THR A 12 -13.11 -24.80 37.12
CA THR A 12 -12.06 -24.41 36.18
C THR A 12 -12.61 -24.55 34.76
N VAL A 13 -13.01 -23.43 34.16
CA VAL A 13 -13.26 -23.34 32.73
C VAL A 13 -11.92 -23.54 32.03
N GLY A 14 -11.74 -24.69 31.40
CA GLY A 14 -10.60 -24.93 30.52
C GLY A 14 -10.73 -24.00 29.32
N MET A 15 -9.84 -23.02 29.22
CA MET A 15 -9.67 -22.25 27.99
C MET A 15 -9.02 -23.20 26.97
N TYR A 16 -9.82 -23.70 26.04
CA TYR A 16 -9.28 -24.30 24.83
C TYR A 16 -8.62 -23.18 24.03
N HIS A 17 -7.30 -23.06 24.14
CA HIS A 17 -6.53 -22.37 23.12
C HIS A 17 -6.61 -23.22 21.86
N VAL A 18 -7.55 -22.87 20.97
CA VAL A 18 -7.45 -23.27 19.57
C VAL A 18 -6.20 -22.59 19.05
N HIS A 19 -5.12 -23.35 18.98
CA HIS A 19 -3.91 -22.91 18.31
C HIS A 19 -4.23 -22.95 16.81
N ALA A 20 -4.82 -21.86 16.30
CA ALA A 20 -4.94 -21.67 14.87
C ALA A 20 -3.51 -21.75 14.32
N GLN A 21 -3.22 -22.76 13.50
CA GLN A 21 -1.97 -22.77 12.76
C GLN A 21 -1.92 -21.48 11.94
N PRO A 22 -0.79 -20.76 11.93
CA PRO A 22 -0.64 -19.64 11.03
C PRO A 22 -0.95 -20.14 9.62
N THR A 23 -2.00 -19.60 9.02
CA THR A 23 -2.39 -19.94 7.65
C THR A 23 -1.19 -19.63 6.78
N ASN A 24 -0.60 -20.64 6.12
CA ASN A 24 0.61 -20.45 5.33
C ASN A 24 0.29 -19.63 4.08
N THR A 25 0.39 -18.31 4.19
CA THR A 25 0.09 -17.37 3.10
C THR A 25 1.07 -17.50 1.93
N ALA A 26 2.21 -18.17 2.12
CA ALA A 26 3.15 -18.48 1.04
C ALA A 26 2.52 -19.32 -0.08
N ASN A 27 1.47 -20.09 0.21
CA ASN A 27 0.77 -20.90 -0.81
C ASN A 27 0.04 -20.05 -1.86
N PHE A 28 -0.15 -18.75 -1.61
CA PHE A 28 -0.76 -17.82 -2.59
C PHE A 28 0.27 -17.21 -3.54
N VAL A 29 1.57 -17.39 -3.28
CA VAL A 29 2.65 -16.88 -4.14
C VAL A 29 2.85 -17.82 -5.34
N PRO A 30 2.75 -17.35 -6.60
CA PRO A 30 2.95 -18.20 -7.77
C PRO A 30 4.41 -18.69 -7.90
N GLU A 31 4.63 -19.81 -8.59
CA GLU A 31 5.96 -20.46 -8.70
C GLU A 31 7.07 -19.57 -9.26
N SER A 32 6.76 -18.65 -10.18
CA SER A 32 7.72 -17.72 -10.79
C SER A 32 7.94 -16.44 -9.96
N TYR A 33 7.56 -16.46 -8.69
CA TYR A 33 7.66 -15.34 -7.77
C TYR A 33 8.17 -15.82 -6.40
N VAL A 34 8.73 -14.89 -5.66
CA VAL A 34 9.08 -15.06 -4.24
C VAL A 34 8.32 -14.04 -3.40
N LEU A 35 8.00 -14.41 -2.15
CA LEU A 35 7.46 -13.48 -1.17
C LEU A 35 8.58 -12.48 -0.79
N SER A 36 8.31 -11.19 -0.97
CA SER A 36 9.21 -10.10 -0.58
C SER A 36 8.84 -9.59 0.81
N GLU A 37 7.57 -9.21 1.00
CA GLU A 37 7.10 -8.59 2.24
C GLU A 37 5.66 -8.99 2.54
N THR A 38 5.27 -8.90 3.81
CA THR A 38 3.92 -9.19 4.28
C THR A 38 3.42 -8.07 5.18
N TYR A 39 2.21 -7.61 4.91
CA TYR A 39 1.50 -6.60 5.67
C TYR A 39 0.15 -7.13 6.14
N TYR A 40 -0.41 -6.49 7.16
CA TYR A 40 -1.66 -6.89 7.78
C TYR A 40 -2.54 -5.67 8.07
N GLY A 41 -3.85 -5.86 8.00
CA GLY A 41 -4.83 -4.87 8.40
C GLY A 41 -6.21 -5.16 7.81
N ASP A 42 -7.25 -4.73 8.50
CA ASP A 42 -8.65 -4.85 8.04
C ASP A 42 -8.89 -3.90 6.84
N VAL A 43 -8.95 -4.43 5.62
CA VAL A 43 -9.13 -3.66 4.37
C VAL A 43 -10.54 -3.73 3.79
N ASN A 44 -11.43 -4.55 4.36
CA ASN A 44 -12.82 -4.70 3.92
C ASN A 44 -13.85 -4.21 4.98
N LYS A 45 -13.38 -3.80 6.16
CA LYS A 45 -14.14 -3.29 7.30
C LYS A 45 -15.04 -4.34 7.97
N ASP A 46 -14.64 -5.61 7.97
CA ASP A 46 -15.35 -6.67 8.68
C ASP A 46 -14.84 -6.92 10.11
N GLY A 47 -13.73 -6.26 10.48
CA GLY A 47 -13.11 -6.38 11.79
C GLY A 47 -12.14 -7.58 11.94
N GLU A 48 -11.94 -8.38 10.89
CA GLU A 48 -10.88 -9.38 10.80
C GLU A 48 -9.62 -8.78 10.15
N GLU A 49 -8.45 -9.30 10.54
CA GLU A 49 -7.17 -8.82 10.01
C GLU A 49 -6.82 -9.55 8.70
N ASP A 50 -6.91 -8.82 7.60
CA ASP A 50 -6.55 -9.30 6.27
C ASP A 50 -5.02 -9.33 6.08
N CYS A 51 -4.57 -10.03 5.04
CA CYS A 51 -3.15 -10.16 4.72
C CYS A 51 -2.85 -9.60 3.32
N ILE A 52 -1.79 -8.80 3.22
CA ILE A 52 -1.32 -8.22 1.96
C ILE A 52 0.11 -8.71 1.72
N LEU A 53 0.34 -9.35 0.58
CA LEU A 53 1.65 -9.87 0.20
C LEU A 53 2.25 -8.98 -0.88
N ILE A 54 3.51 -8.61 -0.71
CA ILE A 54 4.34 -8.09 -1.80
C ILE A 54 5.19 -9.25 -2.31
N ILE A 55 5.12 -9.49 -3.61
CA ILE A 55 5.87 -10.55 -4.29
C ILE A 55 6.85 -9.94 -5.27
N LYS A 56 7.90 -10.69 -5.64
CA LYS A 56 8.89 -10.29 -6.64
C LYS A 56 9.07 -11.41 -7.66
N GLY A 57 9.10 -11.08 -8.94
CA GLY A 57 9.41 -12.05 -10.00
C GLY A 57 10.82 -12.64 -9.86
N THR A 58 11.07 -13.76 -10.52
CA THR A 58 12.35 -14.49 -10.44
C THR A 58 12.99 -14.80 -11.80
N ASP A 59 12.63 -14.06 -12.86
CA ASP A 59 13.24 -14.27 -14.19
C ASP A 59 14.72 -13.85 -14.16
N GLU A 60 15.61 -14.83 -14.38
CA GLU A 60 17.07 -14.61 -14.42
C GLU A 60 17.47 -13.57 -15.49
N LYS A 61 16.65 -13.35 -16.53
CA LYS A 61 16.91 -12.32 -17.55
C LYS A 61 16.87 -10.90 -17.00
N ASN A 62 16.17 -10.68 -15.88
CA ASN A 62 16.08 -9.39 -15.22
C ASN A 62 17.18 -9.20 -14.15
N VAL A 63 18.07 -10.19 -13.98
CA VAL A 63 19.32 -10.02 -13.23
C VAL A 63 20.36 -9.42 -14.17
N VAL A 64 20.72 -8.16 -13.94
CA VAL A 64 21.53 -7.36 -14.86
C VAL A 64 22.68 -6.67 -14.14
N ILE A 65 23.72 -6.29 -14.88
CA ILE A 65 24.78 -5.41 -14.38
C ILE A 65 24.31 -3.96 -14.48
N ASN A 66 24.25 -3.26 -13.35
CA ASN A 66 23.87 -1.84 -13.30
C ASN A 66 25.03 -0.92 -13.71
N ARG A 67 24.78 0.40 -13.73
CA ARG A 67 25.79 1.42 -14.08
C ARG A 67 26.99 1.52 -13.12
N PHE A 68 26.97 0.80 -12.00
CA PHE A 68 28.03 0.74 -11.00
C PHE A 68 28.79 -0.59 -11.06
N ASP A 69 28.65 -1.35 -12.14
CA ASP A 69 29.24 -2.67 -12.35
C ASP A 69 28.83 -3.71 -11.28
N GLN A 70 27.62 -3.57 -10.73
CA GLN A 70 27.05 -4.50 -9.75
C GLN A 70 25.92 -5.31 -10.37
N GLU A 71 25.89 -6.61 -10.07
CA GLU A 71 24.76 -7.48 -10.36
C GLU A 71 23.58 -7.09 -9.46
N VAL A 72 22.45 -6.78 -10.09
CA VAL A 72 21.21 -6.41 -9.41
C VAL A 72 20.02 -7.12 -10.05
N ASP A 73 19.06 -7.49 -9.22
CA ASP A 73 17.81 -8.12 -9.66
C ASP A 73 16.74 -7.04 -9.90
N ARG A 74 16.40 -6.81 -11.17
CA ARG A 74 15.40 -5.85 -11.66
C ARG A 74 14.03 -6.48 -11.92
N ASN A 75 13.78 -7.69 -11.42
CA ASN A 75 12.44 -8.27 -11.52
C ASN A 75 11.40 -7.35 -10.87
N ARG A 76 10.26 -7.19 -11.55
CA ARG A 76 9.15 -6.38 -11.05
C ARG A 76 8.54 -7.02 -9.79
N ARG A 77 7.88 -6.17 -9.00
CA ARG A 77 7.17 -6.55 -7.80
C ARG A 77 5.66 -6.44 -8.02
N GLY A 78 4.91 -7.17 -7.23
CA GLY A 78 3.46 -7.18 -7.28
C GLY A 78 2.84 -7.26 -5.89
N ILE A 79 1.51 -7.24 -5.89
CA ILE A 79 0.68 -7.30 -4.69
C ILE A 79 -0.36 -8.42 -4.82
N ILE A 80 -0.62 -9.09 -3.70
CA ILE A 80 -1.76 -10.00 -3.53
C ILE A 80 -2.48 -9.59 -2.25
N VAL A 81 -3.78 -9.35 -2.35
CA VAL A 81 -4.62 -9.03 -1.19
C VAL A 81 -5.48 -10.24 -0.84
N LEU A 82 -5.35 -10.69 0.40
CA LEU A 82 -6.00 -11.89 0.93
C LEU A 82 -6.96 -11.47 2.05
N LEU A 83 -8.27 -11.64 1.83
CA LEU A 83 -9.26 -11.39 2.86
C LEU A 83 -9.36 -12.58 3.81
N LYS A 84 -9.46 -12.30 5.11
CA LYS A 84 -9.74 -13.32 6.10
C LYS A 84 -11.21 -13.76 5.97
N ASN A 85 -11.44 -15.06 5.93
CA ASN A 85 -12.78 -15.63 5.87
C ASN A 85 -12.82 -16.94 6.66
N ASN A 86 -13.61 -16.98 7.74
CA ASN A 86 -13.86 -18.16 8.57
C ASN A 86 -12.59 -18.89 9.01
N GLY A 87 -11.55 -18.13 9.40
CA GLY A 87 -10.26 -18.68 9.85
C GLY A 87 -9.27 -19.03 8.73
N SER A 88 -9.68 -18.91 7.46
CA SER A 88 -8.83 -19.08 6.28
C SER A 88 -8.61 -17.75 5.55
N TYR A 89 -7.83 -17.76 4.46
CA TYR A 89 -7.61 -16.60 3.59
C TYR A 89 -8.14 -16.91 2.19
N GLU A 90 -8.74 -15.92 1.53
CA GLU A 90 -9.21 -15.98 0.15
C GLU A 90 -8.62 -14.80 -0.64
N VAL A 91 -8.22 -15.03 -1.90
CA VAL A 91 -7.69 -13.96 -2.76
C VAL A 91 -8.81 -13.02 -3.14
N ALA A 92 -8.69 -11.75 -2.74
CA ALA A 92 -9.63 -10.70 -3.14
C ALA A 92 -9.15 -9.90 -4.34
N ASP A 93 -7.85 -9.64 -4.45
CA ASP A 93 -7.28 -8.97 -5.62
C ASP A 93 -5.79 -9.32 -5.77
N LYS A 94 -5.27 -9.10 -6.98
CA LYS A 94 -3.88 -9.40 -7.30
C LYS A 94 -3.40 -8.59 -8.51
N ASN A 95 -2.16 -8.15 -8.45
CA ASN A 95 -1.47 -7.54 -9.57
C ASN A 95 0.03 -7.86 -9.46
N TYR A 96 0.53 -8.76 -10.30
CA TYR A 96 1.80 -9.45 -10.03
C TYR A 96 3.06 -8.67 -10.44
N ASP A 97 2.95 -7.75 -11.39
CA ASP A 97 4.09 -7.02 -11.96
C ASP A 97 3.86 -5.49 -11.95
N CYS A 98 3.06 -4.97 -11.02
CA CYS A 98 2.64 -3.57 -11.07
C CYS A 98 3.66 -2.56 -10.52
N PHE A 99 4.63 -3.00 -9.74
CA PHE A 99 5.64 -2.14 -9.14
C PHE A 99 7.02 -2.39 -9.74
N TYR A 100 7.78 -1.32 -9.90
CA TYR A 100 9.20 -1.40 -10.25
C TYR A 100 10.02 -2.13 -9.16
N SER A 101 11.22 -2.60 -9.48
CA SER A 101 12.12 -3.22 -8.49
C SER A 101 12.70 -2.20 -7.51
N GLU A 102 12.84 -2.57 -6.25
CA GLU A 102 13.64 -1.85 -5.26
C GLU A 102 15.08 -1.54 -5.73
N ASN A 103 15.60 -2.31 -6.69
CA ASN A 103 16.92 -2.10 -7.26
C ASN A 103 16.94 -1.10 -8.42
N GLU A 104 15.84 -0.43 -8.78
CA GLU A 104 15.81 0.52 -9.90
C GLU A 104 16.89 1.62 -9.82
N ASP A 105 17.22 2.23 -10.97
CA ASP A 105 18.17 3.35 -10.96
C ASP A 105 17.43 4.65 -10.61
N GLY A 106 17.67 5.17 -9.41
CA GLY A 106 17.13 6.46 -8.95
C GLY A 106 17.83 7.70 -9.54
N GLY A 107 18.71 7.53 -10.53
CA GLY A 107 19.41 8.62 -11.17
C GLY A 107 20.42 9.27 -10.22
N VAL A 108 20.22 10.54 -9.89
CA VAL A 108 21.09 11.27 -8.93
C VAL A 108 20.83 10.84 -7.48
N TYR A 109 19.78 10.06 -7.22
CA TYR A 109 19.36 9.63 -5.89
C TYR A 109 18.97 8.13 -5.87
N TYR A 110 18.40 7.65 -4.77
CA TYR A 110 17.96 6.25 -4.67
C TYR A 110 16.57 6.06 -5.26
N ALA A 111 16.25 4.85 -5.76
CA ALA A 111 14.91 4.56 -6.26
C ALA A 111 13.89 4.61 -5.12
N PRO A 112 12.69 5.18 -5.33
CA PRO A 112 11.75 5.39 -4.23
C PRO A 112 11.40 4.07 -3.50
N GLU A 113 11.28 4.17 -2.18
CA GLU A 113 10.94 3.05 -1.31
C GLU A 113 9.43 2.84 -1.35
N LEU A 114 9.01 1.57 -1.45
CA LEU A 114 7.61 1.15 -1.49
C LEU A 114 7.25 0.50 -0.18
N TRP A 115 6.11 0.86 0.40
CA TRP A 115 5.48 0.09 1.47
C TRP A 115 3.95 0.20 1.42
N ILE A 116 3.31 -0.67 2.18
CA ILE A 116 1.85 -0.73 2.30
C ILE A 116 1.42 -0.19 3.66
N GLU A 117 0.37 0.63 3.65
CA GLU A 117 -0.33 1.06 4.85
C GLU A 117 -1.80 0.65 4.77
N VAL A 118 -2.41 0.36 5.92
CA VAL A 118 -3.86 0.20 6.03
C VAL A 118 -4.37 1.27 6.98
N GLU A 119 -5.10 2.25 6.44
CA GLU A 119 -5.70 3.33 7.23
C GLU A 119 -7.21 3.41 6.98
N ARG A 120 -8.00 3.30 8.06
CA ARG A 120 -9.47 3.39 8.02
C ARG A 120 -10.09 2.46 6.97
N SER A 121 -9.58 1.23 6.91
CA SER A 121 -9.96 0.20 5.94
C SER A 121 -9.76 0.60 4.47
N ASN A 122 -8.80 1.47 4.20
CA ASN A 122 -8.29 1.71 2.85
C ASN A 122 -6.88 1.12 2.76
N LEU A 123 -6.61 0.46 1.64
CA LEU A 123 -5.29 -0.02 1.27
C LEU A 123 -4.52 1.14 0.63
N ILE A 124 -3.39 1.52 1.21
CA ILE A 124 -2.56 2.62 0.73
C ILE A 124 -1.24 2.06 0.24
N ILE A 125 -0.91 2.36 -1.01
CA ILE A 125 0.38 2.05 -1.63
C ILE A 125 1.20 3.34 -1.54
N HIS A 126 2.25 3.35 -0.73
CA HIS A 126 3.07 4.51 -0.46
C HIS A 126 4.44 4.36 -1.10
N PHE A 127 4.82 5.34 -1.92
CA PHE A 127 6.16 5.50 -2.46
C PHE A 127 6.83 6.73 -1.84
N ALA A 128 7.93 6.56 -1.10
CA ALA A 128 8.74 7.69 -0.64
C ALA A 128 10.08 7.78 -1.34
N HIS A 129 10.42 9.02 -1.69
CA HIS A 129 11.63 9.38 -2.37
C HIS A 129 12.48 10.34 -1.51
N GLY A 130 12.42 10.16 -0.18
CA GLY A 130 13.16 10.92 0.80
C GLY A 130 13.02 12.43 0.60
N ARG A 131 14.13 13.10 0.32
CA ARG A 131 14.18 14.56 0.12
C ARG A 131 13.43 15.08 -1.10
N TYR A 132 12.97 14.20 -1.98
CA TYR A 132 12.15 14.54 -3.15
C TYR A 132 10.65 14.38 -2.89
N GLY A 133 10.27 13.92 -1.69
CA GLY A 133 8.89 13.80 -1.26
C GLY A 133 8.35 12.38 -1.47
N TYR A 134 7.06 12.27 -1.79
CA TYR A 134 6.35 11.00 -1.84
C TYR A 134 5.11 11.06 -2.74
N TRP A 135 4.54 9.90 -3.03
CA TRP A 135 3.18 9.79 -3.54
C TRP A 135 2.49 8.52 -3.03
N ARG A 136 1.16 8.57 -2.97
CA ARG A 136 0.32 7.53 -2.37
C ARG A 136 -0.90 7.29 -3.23
N TYR A 137 -1.23 6.02 -3.46
CA TYR A 137 -2.48 5.59 -4.08
C TYR A 137 -3.37 4.97 -3.01
N ILE A 138 -4.61 5.45 -2.92
CA ILE A 138 -5.55 5.06 -1.87
C ILE A 138 -6.68 4.24 -2.49
N PHE A 139 -6.72 2.95 -2.16
CA PHE A 139 -7.73 2.01 -2.63
C PHE A 139 -8.73 1.69 -1.53
N ARG A 140 -9.99 1.57 -1.94
CA ARG A 140 -11.06 1.06 -1.08
C ARG A 140 -11.60 -0.23 -1.65
N PHE A 141 -11.78 -1.23 -0.80
CA PHE A 141 -12.52 -2.42 -1.16
C PHE A 141 -14.02 -2.09 -1.24
N GLN A 142 -14.60 -2.16 -2.43
CA GLN A 142 -16.02 -1.94 -2.67
C GLN A 142 -16.48 -2.69 -3.91
N GLU A 143 -17.71 -3.20 -3.88
CA GLU A 143 -18.26 -4.00 -4.99
C GLU A 143 -17.36 -5.21 -5.34
N SER A 144 -16.72 -5.80 -4.31
CA SER A 144 -15.77 -6.91 -4.42
C SER A 144 -14.47 -6.60 -5.16
N GLU A 145 -14.09 -5.33 -5.28
CA GLU A 145 -12.88 -4.88 -5.98
C GLU A 145 -12.15 -3.79 -5.19
N PHE A 146 -10.82 -3.70 -5.30
CA PHE A 146 -10.07 -2.55 -4.80
C PHE A 146 -10.09 -1.42 -5.83
N LYS A 147 -10.86 -0.38 -5.53
CA LYS A 147 -11.03 0.78 -6.43
C LYS A 147 -10.22 1.98 -5.92
N LEU A 148 -9.49 2.64 -6.81
CA LEU A 148 -8.71 3.84 -6.51
C LEU A 148 -9.65 5.00 -6.19
N ILE A 149 -9.64 5.45 -4.94
CA ILE A 149 -10.52 6.54 -4.46
C ILE A 149 -9.77 7.84 -4.20
N GLY A 150 -8.45 7.79 -4.05
CA GLY A 150 -7.62 8.97 -3.85
C GLY A 150 -6.17 8.80 -4.28
N TYR A 151 -5.52 9.94 -4.48
CA TYR A 151 -4.09 10.05 -4.72
C TYR A 151 -3.56 11.28 -4.01
N ASP A 152 -2.47 11.14 -3.26
CA ASP A 152 -1.78 12.26 -2.64
C ASP A 152 -0.31 12.23 -3.02
N ALA A 153 0.28 13.38 -3.32
CA ALA A 153 1.71 13.50 -3.61
C ALA A 153 2.28 14.80 -3.05
N SER A 154 3.55 14.74 -2.68
CA SER A 154 4.35 15.85 -2.21
C SER A 154 5.66 15.82 -2.99
N SER A 155 5.99 16.93 -3.66
CA SER A 155 7.24 17.13 -4.36
C SER A 155 8.08 18.08 -3.54
N ASN A 156 9.28 17.63 -3.16
CA ASN A 156 10.11 18.34 -2.20
C ASN A 156 11.49 18.66 -2.79
N HIS A 157 12.10 19.71 -2.24
CA HIS A 157 13.51 20.02 -2.39
C HIS A 157 14.16 20.06 -1.00
N GLY A 158 14.60 18.89 -0.51
CA GLY A 158 15.14 18.82 0.85
C GLY A 158 14.01 18.95 1.87
N PRO A 159 14.10 19.90 2.82
CA PRO A 159 13.04 20.14 3.79
C PRO A 159 11.87 20.96 3.22
N ILE A 160 12.04 21.54 2.03
CA ILE A 160 11.05 22.45 1.41
C ILE A 160 10.04 21.63 0.62
N ILE A 161 8.75 21.88 0.84
CA ILE A 161 7.68 21.33 0.01
C ILE A 161 7.39 22.30 -1.14
N ASP A 162 7.75 21.95 -2.37
CA ASP A 162 7.52 22.80 -3.54
C ASP A 162 6.06 22.73 -4.01
N ARG A 163 5.50 21.51 -3.99
CA ARG A 163 4.16 21.25 -4.50
C ARG A 163 3.52 20.08 -3.79
N GLU A 164 2.24 20.21 -3.50
CA GLU A 164 1.39 19.09 -3.11
C GLU A 164 0.25 18.91 -4.10
N THR A 165 -0.14 17.67 -4.32
CA THR A 165 -1.31 17.30 -5.12
C THR A 165 -2.18 16.35 -4.32
N SER A 166 -3.48 16.62 -4.24
CA SER A 166 -4.45 15.69 -3.68
C SER A 166 -5.62 15.53 -4.65
N ILE A 167 -5.94 14.30 -5.00
CA ILE A 167 -7.02 13.93 -5.91
C ILE A 167 -8.00 13.07 -5.14
N ASN A 168 -9.28 13.44 -5.20
CA ASN A 168 -10.37 12.65 -4.70
C ASN A 168 -11.27 12.24 -5.86
N PHE A 169 -11.16 10.98 -6.28
CA PHE A 169 -11.88 10.44 -7.44
C PHE A 169 -13.40 10.32 -7.19
N LEU A 170 -13.81 10.16 -5.93
CA LEU A 170 -15.23 10.10 -5.57
C LEU A 170 -15.93 11.45 -5.74
N THR A 171 -15.24 12.55 -5.43
CA THR A 171 -15.76 13.92 -5.58
C THR A 171 -15.35 14.57 -6.90
N LYS A 172 -14.51 13.90 -7.68
CA LYS A 172 -13.92 14.40 -8.93
C LYS A 172 -13.24 15.75 -8.78
N LYS A 173 -12.47 15.90 -7.71
CA LYS A 173 -11.75 17.15 -7.38
C LYS A 173 -10.27 16.89 -7.21
N LYS A 174 -9.47 17.79 -7.77
CA LYS A 174 -8.04 17.87 -7.58
C LYS A 174 -7.70 19.20 -6.91
N LEU A 175 -6.94 19.13 -5.83
CA LEU A 175 -6.24 20.25 -5.22
C LEU A 175 -4.78 20.19 -5.63
N THR A 176 -4.23 21.31 -6.08
CA THR A 176 -2.79 21.54 -6.22
C THR A 176 -2.40 22.70 -5.32
N ARG A 177 -1.40 22.51 -4.48
CA ARG A 177 -0.81 23.55 -3.62
C ARG A 177 0.60 23.80 -4.12
N VAL A 178 0.96 25.04 -4.41
CA VAL A 178 2.32 25.41 -4.89
C VAL A 178 2.93 26.41 -3.93
N ASN A 179 4.15 26.13 -3.47
CA ASN A 179 4.89 27.06 -2.62
C ASN A 179 5.29 28.29 -3.43
N THR A 180 4.95 29.47 -2.90
CA THR A 180 5.22 30.78 -3.49
C THR A 180 6.34 31.52 -2.76
N ASN A 181 6.78 31.03 -1.59
CA ASN A 181 7.92 31.56 -0.87
C ASN A 181 9.22 31.00 -1.48
N GLN A 182 9.87 31.80 -2.34
CA GLN A 182 11.12 31.42 -3.02
C GLN A 182 12.33 31.36 -2.08
N ASP A 183 12.23 31.99 -0.91
CA ASP A 183 13.30 32.05 0.09
C ASP A 183 13.08 31.02 1.21
N SER A 184 12.15 30.08 1.04
CA SER A 184 11.83 29.07 2.06
C SER A 184 13.05 28.20 2.40
N GLU A 185 13.26 27.95 3.68
CA GLU A 185 14.29 27.03 4.20
C GLU A 185 13.67 25.75 4.80
N GLY A 186 12.34 25.62 4.74
CA GLY A 186 11.55 24.51 5.25
C GLY A 186 10.72 24.89 6.47
N GLY A 187 9.42 24.60 6.42
CA GLY A 187 8.45 24.92 7.48
C GLY A 187 7.90 26.35 7.43
N ASP A 188 8.38 27.18 6.50
CA ASP A 188 7.93 28.55 6.23
C ASP A 188 7.32 28.70 4.82
N GLU A 189 6.89 27.59 4.21
CA GLU A 189 6.24 27.56 2.91
C GLU A 189 4.91 28.32 2.92
N ILE A 190 4.64 29.05 1.84
CA ILE A 190 3.37 29.77 1.64
C ILE A 190 2.71 29.22 0.39
N PHE A 191 1.61 28.50 0.57
CA PHE A 191 0.94 27.82 -0.52
C PHE A 191 -0.16 28.65 -1.17
N GLU A 192 -0.10 28.74 -2.50
CA GLU A 192 -1.27 29.08 -3.32
C GLU A 192 -2.00 27.80 -3.72
N GLU A 193 -3.33 27.81 -3.57
CA GLU A 193 -4.18 26.65 -3.85
C GLU A 193 -4.94 26.81 -5.16
N THR A 194 -4.91 25.77 -5.99
CA THR A 194 -5.74 25.65 -7.20
C THR A 194 -6.63 24.44 -7.09
N TRP A 195 -7.94 24.65 -7.24
CA TRP A 195 -8.94 23.60 -7.26
C TRP A 195 -9.46 23.40 -8.68
N VAL A 196 -9.42 22.16 -9.15
CA VAL A 196 -9.94 21.77 -10.47
C VAL A 196 -10.92 20.62 -10.31
N LYS A 197 -12.02 20.67 -11.07
CA LYS A 197 -12.90 19.52 -11.27
C LYS A 197 -12.47 18.80 -12.54
N PHE A 198 -12.59 17.49 -12.54
CA PHE A 198 -12.32 16.68 -13.71
C PHE A 198 -13.49 15.75 -13.98
N GLU A 199 -13.55 15.18 -15.18
CA GLU A 199 -14.46 14.09 -15.46
C GLU A 199 -13.74 12.75 -15.45
N GLN A 200 -14.47 11.72 -15.03
CA GLN A 200 -14.01 10.34 -15.00
C GLN A 200 -15.24 9.43 -14.98
N ASP A 201 -15.28 8.44 -15.86
CA ASP A 201 -16.43 7.55 -16.01
C ASP A 201 -16.47 6.45 -14.95
N ARG A 202 -15.30 6.00 -14.50
CA ARG A 202 -15.15 4.91 -13.53
C ARG A 202 -13.87 5.04 -12.72
N LEU A 203 -13.87 4.43 -11.55
CA LEU A 203 -12.64 4.27 -10.76
C LEU A 203 -11.77 3.16 -11.37
N PHE A 204 -10.45 3.37 -11.31
CA PHE A 204 -9.47 2.35 -11.68
C PHE A 204 -9.40 1.25 -10.62
N LYS A 205 -9.18 0.02 -11.04
CA LYS A 205 -8.97 -1.11 -10.13
C LYS A 205 -7.48 -1.32 -9.89
N LEU A 206 -7.14 -1.86 -8.73
CA LEU A 206 -5.75 -2.22 -8.41
C LEU A 206 -5.15 -3.15 -9.47
N SER A 207 -5.91 -4.14 -9.91
CA SER A 207 -5.51 -5.11 -10.94
C SER A 207 -5.40 -4.55 -12.37
N GLU A 208 -5.85 -3.31 -12.62
CA GLU A 208 -5.80 -2.69 -13.95
C GLU A 208 -4.59 -1.76 -14.13
N ILE A 209 -3.85 -1.44 -13.06
CA ILE A 209 -2.70 -0.54 -13.12
C ILE A 209 -1.45 -1.34 -13.46
N GLU A 210 -0.97 -1.20 -14.69
CA GLU A 210 0.21 -1.94 -15.17
C GLU A 210 1.52 -1.43 -14.56
N HIS A 211 1.69 -0.11 -14.48
CA HIS A 211 2.92 0.53 -14.00
C HIS A 211 2.56 1.71 -13.10
N PHE A 212 2.72 1.54 -11.79
CA PHE A 212 2.40 2.61 -10.83
C PHE A 212 3.32 3.84 -10.99
N GLU A 213 4.56 3.64 -11.43
CA GLU A 213 5.53 4.72 -11.66
C GLU A 213 5.11 5.70 -12.77
N ASP A 214 4.38 5.21 -13.79
CA ASP A 214 3.99 5.97 -14.99
C ASP A 214 2.47 6.02 -15.15
N PHE A 215 1.72 5.76 -14.08
CA PHE A 215 0.28 5.60 -14.17
C PHE A 215 -0.42 6.93 -14.51
N ASP A 216 -0.91 7.04 -15.75
CA ASP A 216 -1.82 8.11 -16.15
C ASP A 216 -3.19 7.90 -15.52
N MET A 217 -3.53 8.79 -14.58
CA MET A 217 -4.81 8.79 -13.88
C MET A 217 -5.99 9.26 -14.77
N GLY A 218 -5.78 9.49 -16.07
CA GLY A 218 -6.82 9.74 -17.07
C GLY A 218 -7.68 10.95 -16.74
N LEU A 219 -7.08 12.00 -16.19
CA LEU A 219 -7.79 13.19 -15.75
C LEU A 219 -8.09 14.10 -16.94
N GLU A 220 -9.37 14.25 -17.27
CA GLU A 220 -9.85 15.20 -18.28
C GLU A 220 -10.40 16.46 -17.59
N TYR A 221 -9.85 17.62 -17.94
CA TYR A 221 -10.10 18.92 -17.30
C TYR A 221 -11.00 19.85 -18.12
#